data_AF-A0A178ZIN7-F1
#
_entry.id   AF-A0A178ZIN7-F1
#
_cell.length_a   1.000
_cell.length_b   1.000
_cell.length_c   1.000
_cell.angle_alpha   90.00
_cell.angle_beta   90.00
_cell.angle_gamma   90.00
#
_symmetry.space_group_name_H-M   'P 1'
#
loop_
_entity.id
_entity.type
_entity.pdbx_description
1 polymer ?
#
loop_
_entity_poly.entity_id
_entity_poly.type
_entity_poly.pdbx_seq_one_letter_code
_entity_poly.pdbx_strand_id
1 'polypeptide(L)'
;MAAPVLDSTPSTPSSAQTFRILVLPGDHVGPEVMDEALRVLDTVEITSQGRLKFVFNHQICGGCSIDKHGTPITDEVLRIAKEESDAVLFGSVGGPEWGTAYPNPESGLLRLRQHLDAFANIRPCTFYSRSLIPLSPLKPSIAEGTNFILLRENCGGAYFGPKVEEADFASDSWAYGRPEIERCARVAAALATTMGKDGKGTGNCPEGPATVWSSDKANVLASGRLWRKVTSEVFAKEFPHIELKHQLADSLSMLMVKNPRMFNGVIHTDNTFGDMLSDQAGGVVGTLGVLPSASLSGIPDGKTRCNGIYEPVHGSAPDIAGKGIVNPVAQILSAAMMLRYSFNLAVEAAAIEAAVEKVLDGKDIGGLEIRSGDLGGKATTKEIGDAVCSVLEEILMGNATGIRGKANGEAASAAAGQTTTLATHAKDNKKWEEKLEKEGVPTGPREALAL
;
A
#
# COMPACT_ATOMS: atom_id res chain seq x y z
N MET A 1 43.26 9.13 45.50
CA MET A 1 42.20 9.25 44.47
C MET A 1 42.87 9.12 43.12
N ALA A 2 42.65 8.02 42.41
CA ALA A 2 43.13 7.80 41.05
C ALA A 2 41.89 7.57 40.17
N ALA A 3 41.80 8.29 39.05
CA ALA A 3 40.69 8.22 38.11
C ALA A 3 40.72 6.88 37.34
N PRO A 4 39.57 6.26 37.02
CA PRO A 4 39.54 5.08 36.18
C PRO A 4 39.67 5.46 34.70
N VAL A 5 40.51 4.71 34.00
CA VAL A 5 40.71 4.74 32.55
C VAL A 5 39.48 4.10 31.89
N LEU A 6 38.84 4.81 30.95
CA LEU A 6 37.78 4.27 30.10
C LEU A 6 38.42 3.39 29.02
N ASP A 7 38.07 2.11 29.04
CA ASP A 7 38.46 1.11 28.07
C ASP A 7 37.82 1.40 26.71
N SER A 8 38.65 1.54 25.68
CA SER A 8 38.26 1.84 24.30
C SER A 8 38.37 0.60 23.43
N THR A 9 37.45 -0.34 23.59
CA THR A 9 37.25 -1.42 22.62
C THR A 9 36.10 -1.08 21.66
N PRO A 10 36.31 -1.08 20.33
CA PRO A 10 35.23 -0.98 19.37
C PRO A 10 34.39 -2.26 19.45
N SER A 11 33.10 -2.12 19.76
CA SER A 11 32.15 -3.22 19.71
C SER A 11 32.03 -3.75 18.27
N THR A 12 32.15 -5.06 18.12
CA THR A 12 31.89 -5.84 16.91
C THR A 12 30.55 -5.42 16.28
N PRO A 13 30.39 -5.35 14.94
CA PRO A 13 29.08 -5.07 14.36
C PRO A 13 28.11 -6.18 14.78
N SER A 14 27.01 -5.78 15.41
CA SER A 14 25.83 -6.63 15.58
C SER A 14 25.49 -7.31 14.26
N SER A 15 25.20 -8.61 14.27
CA SER A 15 24.73 -9.34 13.09
C SER A 15 23.57 -8.60 12.41
N ALA A 16 23.57 -8.54 11.07
CA ALA A 16 22.55 -7.86 10.29
C ALA A 16 21.14 -8.31 10.68
N GLN A 17 20.22 -7.36 10.82
CA GLN A 17 18.80 -7.69 10.99
C GLN A 17 18.27 -8.26 9.68
N THR A 18 17.87 -9.54 9.71
CA THR A 18 17.31 -10.23 8.54
C THR A 18 15.79 -10.14 8.54
N PHE A 19 15.22 -9.87 7.37
CA PHE A 19 13.79 -9.82 7.10
C PHE A 19 13.43 -10.73 5.93
N ARG A 20 12.52 -11.67 6.14
CA ARG A 20 12.07 -12.65 5.14
C ARG A 20 10.80 -12.13 4.48
N ILE A 21 10.83 -11.97 3.17
CA ILE A 21 9.72 -11.40 2.39
C ILE A 21 9.26 -12.47 1.40
N LEU A 22 7.99 -12.85 1.49
CA LEU A 22 7.35 -13.61 0.42
C LEU A 22 6.97 -12.64 -0.69
N VAL A 23 7.47 -12.89 -1.89
CA VAL A 23 7.21 -12.07 -3.07
C VAL A 23 6.21 -12.80 -3.95
N LEU A 24 5.04 -12.19 -4.14
CA LEU A 24 3.95 -12.68 -4.99
C LEU A 24 3.66 -11.65 -6.08
N PRO A 25 4.38 -11.65 -7.22
CA PRO A 25 4.20 -10.64 -8.26
C PRO A 25 2.80 -10.70 -8.90
N GLY A 26 2.23 -11.89 -8.99
CA GLY A 26 0.92 -12.12 -9.58
C GLY A 26 0.93 -12.02 -11.10
N ASP A 27 -0.10 -11.38 -11.66
CA ASP A 27 -0.46 -11.42 -13.08
C ASP A 27 -0.12 -10.09 -13.79
N HIS A 28 0.01 -10.15 -15.13
CA HIS A 28 0.16 -8.99 -16.02
C HIS A 28 1.24 -7.98 -15.62
N VAL A 29 0.88 -6.76 -15.19
CA VAL A 29 1.85 -5.72 -14.81
C VAL A 29 2.51 -5.98 -13.46
N GLY A 30 1.96 -6.89 -12.66
CA GLY A 30 2.43 -7.23 -11.32
C GLY A 30 3.94 -7.51 -11.26
N PRO A 31 4.49 -8.40 -12.11
CA PRO A 31 5.93 -8.59 -12.27
C PRO A 31 6.73 -7.29 -12.55
N GLU A 32 6.28 -6.44 -13.48
CA GLU A 32 6.99 -5.20 -13.85
C GLU A 32 7.10 -4.21 -12.69
N VAL A 33 6.01 -3.99 -11.95
CA VAL A 33 6.02 -3.07 -10.80
C VAL A 33 6.74 -3.68 -9.59
N MET A 34 6.68 -5.00 -9.43
CA MET A 34 7.39 -5.73 -8.37
C MET A 34 8.90 -5.58 -8.50
N ASP A 35 9.43 -5.73 -9.70
CA ASP A 35 10.87 -5.60 -9.96
C ASP A 35 11.40 -4.24 -9.48
N GLU A 36 10.67 -3.15 -9.73
CA GLU A 36 11.09 -1.81 -9.28
C GLU A 36 11.00 -1.64 -7.75
N ALA A 37 10.01 -2.25 -7.10
CA ALA A 37 9.94 -2.23 -5.63
C ALA A 37 11.07 -3.04 -4.98
N LEU A 38 11.46 -4.19 -5.56
CA LEU A 38 12.60 -4.98 -5.09
C LEU A 38 13.92 -4.21 -5.25
N ARG A 39 14.10 -3.49 -6.36
CA ARG A 39 15.27 -2.62 -6.56
C ARG A 39 15.36 -1.52 -5.50
N VAL A 40 14.24 -0.91 -5.12
CA VAL A 40 14.19 0.06 -4.02
C VAL A 40 14.60 -0.58 -2.69
N LEU A 41 14.15 -1.80 -2.39
CA LEU A 41 14.57 -2.53 -1.19
C LEU A 41 16.07 -2.88 -1.22
N ASP A 42 16.61 -3.24 -2.38
CA ASP A 42 18.05 -3.45 -2.56
C ASP A 42 18.85 -2.17 -2.28
N THR A 43 18.38 -1.00 -2.75
CA THR A 43 18.99 0.30 -2.41
C THR A 43 19.00 0.54 -0.91
N VAL A 44 17.89 0.26 -0.20
CA VAL A 44 17.84 0.36 1.26
C VAL A 44 18.83 -0.60 1.93
N GLU A 45 18.92 -1.84 1.46
CA GLU A 45 19.88 -2.83 2.00
C GLU A 45 21.33 -2.36 1.82
N ILE A 46 21.70 -1.95 0.61
CA ILE A 46 23.06 -1.51 0.26
C ILE A 46 23.46 -0.29 1.11
N THR A 47 22.59 0.72 1.17
CA THR A 47 22.85 1.95 1.93
C THR A 47 22.82 1.75 3.44
N SER A 48 22.24 0.64 3.93
CA SER A 48 22.27 0.28 5.35
C SER A 48 23.66 -0.11 5.87
N GLN A 49 24.64 -0.29 4.98
CA GLN A 49 26.03 -0.66 5.30
C GLN A 49 26.13 -1.96 6.12
N GLY A 50 25.30 -2.95 5.75
CA GLY A 50 25.27 -4.27 6.39
C GLY A 50 24.44 -4.35 7.68
N ARG A 51 23.70 -3.29 8.04
CA ARG A 51 22.74 -3.36 9.16
C ARG A 51 21.51 -4.19 8.84
N LEU A 52 21.04 -4.16 7.58
CA LEU A 52 19.81 -4.80 7.14
C LEU A 52 20.12 -5.88 6.11
N LYS A 53 19.31 -6.94 6.09
CA LYS A 53 19.31 -7.97 5.05
C LYS A 53 17.88 -8.36 4.70
N PHE A 54 17.51 -8.26 3.44
CA PHE A 54 16.26 -8.77 2.89
C PHE A 54 16.51 -10.14 2.24
N VAL A 55 15.62 -11.09 2.53
CA VAL A 55 15.63 -12.43 1.93
C VAL A 55 14.30 -12.63 1.23
N PHE A 56 14.34 -12.69 -0.09
CA PHE A 56 13.16 -12.83 -0.93
C PHE A 56 12.86 -14.30 -1.24
N ASN A 57 11.64 -14.74 -0.96
CA ASN A 57 11.10 -16.03 -1.40
C ASN A 57 10.05 -15.77 -2.48
N HIS A 58 10.39 -16.05 -3.73
CA HIS A 58 9.50 -15.82 -4.87
C HIS A 58 8.56 -17.01 -5.08
N GLN A 59 7.27 -16.74 -5.06
CA GLN A 59 6.21 -17.70 -5.35
C GLN A 59 5.20 -17.10 -6.33
N ILE A 60 4.22 -17.90 -6.77
CA ILE A 60 3.16 -17.45 -7.68
C ILE A 60 1.80 -17.49 -6.98
N CYS A 61 0.92 -16.58 -7.37
CA CYS A 61 -0.45 -16.45 -6.90
C CYS A 61 -1.28 -15.78 -8.01
N GLY A 62 -2.60 -16.02 -8.02
CA GLY A 62 -3.51 -15.47 -9.02
C GLY A 62 -3.67 -16.36 -10.24
N GLY A 63 -3.91 -15.75 -11.39
CA GLY A 63 -4.13 -16.41 -12.67
C GLY A 63 -2.98 -17.32 -13.08
N CYS A 64 -1.74 -16.85 -12.94
CA CYS A 64 -0.54 -17.65 -13.22
C CYS A 64 -0.43 -18.91 -12.34
N SER A 65 -0.99 -18.89 -11.13
CA SER A 65 -1.10 -20.07 -10.27
C SER A 65 -2.23 -21.00 -10.70
N ILE A 66 -3.36 -20.45 -11.17
CA ILE A 66 -4.45 -21.26 -11.76
C ILE A 66 -3.91 -22.03 -12.97
N ASP A 67 -3.20 -21.36 -13.87
CA ASP A 67 -2.67 -21.98 -15.08
C ASP A 67 -1.70 -23.13 -14.77
N LYS A 68 -0.89 -22.99 -13.71
CA LYS A 68 0.14 -23.97 -13.34
C LYS A 68 -0.35 -25.07 -12.41
N HIS A 69 -1.26 -24.74 -11.49
CA HIS A 69 -1.63 -25.59 -10.35
C HIS A 69 -3.13 -25.85 -10.23
N GLY A 70 -3.97 -25.24 -11.07
CA GLY A 70 -5.43 -25.34 -10.99
C GLY A 70 -6.05 -24.63 -9.78
N THR A 71 -5.26 -23.83 -9.05
CA THR A 71 -5.70 -23.06 -7.87
C THR A 71 -5.00 -21.70 -7.84
N PRO A 72 -5.69 -20.61 -7.46
CA PRO A 72 -5.11 -19.27 -7.42
C PRO A 72 -4.05 -19.11 -6.33
N ILE A 73 -4.06 -19.96 -5.30
CA ILE A 73 -2.98 -20.02 -4.32
C ILE A 73 -2.90 -21.43 -3.72
N THR A 74 -1.69 -21.96 -3.62
CA THR A 74 -1.45 -23.31 -3.06
C THR A 74 -1.33 -23.26 -1.54
N ASP A 75 -1.57 -24.39 -0.88
CA ASP A 75 -1.42 -24.51 0.57
C ASP A 75 0.03 -24.28 1.01
N GLU A 76 0.99 -24.62 0.16
CA GLU A 76 2.41 -24.37 0.41
C GLU A 76 2.72 -22.86 0.43
N VAL A 77 2.18 -22.08 -0.50
CA VAL A 77 2.35 -20.61 -0.49
C VAL A 77 1.72 -19.99 0.76
N LEU A 78 0.55 -20.47 1.18
CA LEU A 78 -0.10 -20.02 2.42
C LEU A 78 0.75 -20.32 3.66
N ARG A 79 1.34 -21.53 3.71
CA ARG A 79 2.25 -21.95 4.78
C ARG A 79 3.50 -21.07 4.84
N ILE A 80 4.14 -20.82 3.69
CA ILE A 80 5.29 -19.92 3.57
C ILE A 80 4.94 -18.52 4.08
N ALA A 81 3.80 -17.98 3.65
CA ALA A 81 3.34 -16.65 4.05
C ALA A 81 3.20 -16.51 5.57
N LYS A 82 2.67 -17.55 6.24
CA LYS A 82 2.36 -17.51 7.67
C LYS A 82 3.54 -17.89 8.58
N GLU A 83 4.31 -18.89 8.19
CA GLU A 83 5.30 -19.53 9.06
C GLU A 83 6.73 -19.10 8.74
N GLU A 84 7.02 -18.79 7.47
CA GLU A 84 8.38 -18.55 6.99
C GLU A 84 8.67 -17.11 6.60
N SER A 85 7.65 -16.26 6.58
CA SER A 85 7.76 -14.88 6.11
C SER A 85 7.44 -13.90 7.22
N ASP A 86 8.16 -12.79 7.23
CA ASP A 86 7.91 -11.67 8.14
C ASP A 86 6.94 -10.67 7.51
N ALA A 87 6.80 -10.67 6.17
CA ALA A 87 5.81 -9.93 5.40
C ALA A 87 5.59 -10.57 4.01
N VAL A 88 4.48 -10.23 3.37
CA VAL A 88 4.17 -10.56 1.97
C VAL A 88 4.15 -9.28 1.14
N LEU A 89 5.02 -9.19 0.13
CA LEU A 89 4.96 -8.15 -0.89
C LEU A 89 4.22 -8.72 -2.11
N PHE A 90 3.04 -8.17 -2.36
CA PHE A 90 2.08 -8.68 -3.32
C PHE A 90 1.92 -7.68 -4.47
N GLY A 91 1.87 -8.18 -5.70
CA GLY A 91 1.69 -7.37 -6.90
C GLY A 91 0.21 -7.17 -7.22
N SER A 92 -0.20 -7.64 -8.39
CA SER A 92 -1.60 -7.55 -8.83
C SER A 92 -2.06 -8.90 -9.35
N VAL A 93 -3.35 -9.21 -9.23
CA VAL A 93 -3.92 -10.47 -9.74
C VAL A 93 -5.18 -10.20 -10.53
N GLY A 94 -5.58 -11.16 -11.36
CA GLY A 94 -6.79 -11.05 -12.16
C GLY A 94 -6.52 -10.66 -13.60
N GLY A 95 -7.53 -10.81 -14.44
CA GLY A 95 -7.45 -10.61 -15.88
C GLY A 95 -8.66 -11.23 -16.59
N PRO A 96 -9.04 -10.70 -17.77
CA PRO A 96 -10.24 -11.14 -18.48
C PRO A 96 -10.24 -12.64 -18.83
N GLU A 97 -9.07 -13.25 -18.98
CA GLU A 97 -8.91 -14.67 -19.32
C GLU A 97 -9.37 -15.65 -18.23
N TRP A 98 -9.38 -15.25 -16.95
CA TRP A 98 -9.77 -16.13 -15.85
C TRP A 98 -11.23 -15.97 -15.42
N GLY A 99 -11.94 -14.94 -15.92
CA GLY A 99 -13.35 -14.70 -15.63
C GLY A 99 -13.67 -14.53 -14.14
N THR A 100 -14.95 -14.64 -13.77
CA THR A 100 -15.42 -14.47 -12.38
C THR A 100 -15.79 -15.79 -11.70
N ALA A 101 -15.85 -16.90 -12.44
CA ALA A 101 -16.23 -18.19 -11.92
C ALA A 101 -15.18 -18.75 -10.96
N TYR A 102 -15.62 -19.47 -9.93
CA TYR A 102 -14.70 -20.06 -8.96
C TYR A 102 -14.02 -21.33 -9.52
N PRO A 103 -12.70 -21.51 -9.31
CA PRO A 103 -11.77 -20.59 -8.65
C PRO A 103 -11.28 -19.46 -9.58
N ASN A 104 -11.28 -18.22 -9.08
CA ASN A 104 -10.78 -17.03 -9.78
C ASN A 104 -9.54 -16.45 -9.05
N PRO A 105 -8.72 -15.60 -9.71
CA PRO A 105 -7.50 -15.03 -9.12
C PRO A 105 -7.72 -14.32 -7.78
N GLU A 106 -8.78 -13.52 -7.67
CA GLU A 106 -9.12 -12.70 -6.50
C GLU A 106 -9.42 -13.57 -5.27
N SER A 107 -10.00 -14.76 -5.48
CA SER A 107 -10.25 -15.72 -4.41
C SER A 107 -8.96 -16.20 -3.73
N GLY A 108 -7.82 -16.19 -4.42
CA GLY A 108 -6.50 -16.47 -3.84
C GLY A 108 -6.08 -15.43 -2.80
N LEU A 109 -6.28 -14.15 -3.11
CA LEU A 109 -5.97 -13.04 -2.20
C LEU A 109 -6.89 -13.04 -0.97
N LEU A 110 -8.19 -13.31 -1.15
CA LEU A 110 -9.11 -13.48 -0.03
C LEU A 110 -8.70 -14.64 0.89
N ARG A 111 -8.29 -15.77 0.30
CA ARG A 111 -7.79 -16.93 1.05
C ARG A 111 -6.50 -16.60 1.80
N LEU A 112 -5.58 -15.84 1.20
CA LEU A 112 -4.36 -15.38 1.85
C LEU A 112 -4.66 -14.46 3.05
N ARG A 113 -5.55 -13.48 2.87
CA ARG A 113 -5.97 -12.55 3.94
C ARG A 113 -6.55 -13.30 5.14
N GLN A 114 -7.46 -14.24 4.89
CA GLN A 114 -8.03 -15.08 5.95
C GLN A 114 -6.97 -15.96 6.62
N HIS A 115 -6.08 -16.59 5.84
CA HIS A 115 -5.08 -17.51 6.38
C HIS A 115 -4.09 -16.81 7.32
N LEU A 116 -3.69 -15.57 6.97
CA LEU A 116 -2.84 -14.73 7.79
C LEU A 116 -3.58 -14.02 8.94
N ASP A 117 -4.93 -14.05 8.95
CA ASP A 117 -5.75 -13.17 9.78
C ASP A 117 -5.36 -11.68 9.59
N ALA A 118 -5.17 -11.26 8.33
CA ALA A 118 -4.76 -9.92 7.95
C ALA A 118 -5.94 -8.93 8.04
N PHE A 119 -6.44 -8.74 9.25
CA PHE A 119 -7.72 -8.11 9.57
C PHE A 119 -7.76 -6.59 9.44
N ALA A 120 -6.62 -5.91 9.42
CA ALA A 120 -6.54 -4.46 9.40
C ALA A 120 -6.02 -3.96 8.05
N ASN A 121 -6.93 -3.57 7.15
CA ASN A 121 -6.56 -2.96 5.87
C ASN A 121 -6.38 -1.45 6.03
N ILE A 122 -5.23 -0.93 5.61
CA ILE A 122 -4.78 0.45 5.74
C ILE A 122 -4.61 1.01 4.33
N ARG A 123 -5.34 2.09 4.04
CA ARG A 123 -5.26 2.84 2.78
C ARG A 123 -5.09 4.33 3.07
N PRO A 124 -3.89 4.89 2.86
CA PRO A 124 -3.65 6.33 3.00
C PRO A 124 -4.40 7.14 1.93
N CYS A 125 -5.07 8.21 2.35
CA CYS A 125 -5.60 9.26 1.49
C CYS A 125 -4.72 10.50 1.64
N THR A 126 -3.65 10.54 0.85
CA THR A 126 -2.66 11.62 0.88
C THR A 126 -2.11 11.88 -0.52
N PHE A 127 -1.61 13.10 -0.74
CA PHE A 127 -0.89 13.46 -1.94
C PHE A 127 0.60 13.24 -1.71
N TYR A 128 1.16 12.13 -2.23
CA TYR A 128 2.60 11.85 -2.16
C TYR A 128 3.46 12.80 -3.00
N SER A 129 2.86 13.60 -3.87
CA SER A 129 3.51 14.70 -4.57
C SER A 129 2.52 15.85 -4.71
N ARG A 130 2.99 17.06 -4.46
CA ARG A 130 2.18 18.29 -4.56
C ARG A 130 1.77 18.55 -6.00
N SER A 131 2.61 18.14 -6.95
CA SER A 131 2.29 18.23 -8.38
C SER A 131 1.13 17.34 -8.83
N LEU A 132 0.68 16.40 -7.99
CA LEU A 132 -0.46 15.53 -8.30
C LEU A 132 -1.80 16.12 -7.84
N ILE A 133 -1.82 17.18 -7.02
CA ILE A 133 -3.06 17.83 -6.56
C ILE A 133 -4.01 18.17 -7.73
N PRO A 134 -3.54 18.70 -8.88
CA PRO A 134 -4.42 19.00 -10.02
C PRO A 134 -5.03 17.76 -10.70
N LEU A 135 -4.56 16.54 -10.41
CA LEU A 135 -5.16 15.30 -10.91
C LEU A 135 -6.41 14.90 -10.11
N SER A 136 -6.60 15.47 -8.92
CA SER A 136 -7.83 15.30 -8.16
C SER A 136 -9.03 15.83 -8.96
N PRO A 137 -10.16 15.10 -9.00
CA PRO A 137 -11.40 15.63 -9.57
C PRO A 137 -12.01 16.76 -8.72
N LEU A 138 -11.53 16.95 -7.49
CA LEU A 138 -11.94 18.03 -6.61
C LEU A 138 -11.15 19.31 -6.93
N LYS A 139 -11.74 20.47 -6.62
CA LYS A 139 -11.01 21.74 -6.71
C LYS A 139 -9.76 21.67 -5.81
N PRO A 140 -8.59 22.16 -6.25
CA PRO A 140 -7.37 22.18 -5.42
C PRO A 140 -7.59 22.79 -4.03
N SER A 141 -8.39 23.86 -3.91
CA SER A 141 -8.72 24.49 -2.63
C SER A 141 -9.49 23.60 -1.63
N ILE A 142 -10.08 22.50 -2.11
CA ILE A 142 -10.77 21.48 -1.30
C ILE A 142 -9.83 20.33 -0.98
N ALA A 143 -9.08 19.82 -1.97
CA ALA A 143 -8.27 18.61 -1.84
C ALA A 143 -6.91 18.85 -1.18
N GLU A 144 -6.27 19.99 -1.44
CA GLU A 144 -4.93 20.31 -0.93
C GLU A 144 -4.88 20.25 0.60
N GLY A 145 -3.91 19.49 1.13
CA GLY A 145 -3.74 19.26 2.57
C GLY A 145 -4.58 18.09 3.12
N THR A 146 -5.27 17.32 2.28
CA THR A 146 -5.90 16.06 2.70
C THR A 146 -4.82 15.06 3.10
N ASN A 147 -4.95 14.53 4.32
CA ASN A 147 -4.03 13.56 4.88
C ASN A 147 -4.73 12.76 5.99
N PHE A 148 -5.43 11.69 5.59
CA PHE A 148 -6.04 10.75 6.52
C PHE A 148 -5.74 9.31 6.12
N ILE A 149 -5.81 8.41 7.08
CA ILE A 149 -5.71 6.97 6.84
C ILE A 149 -7.09 6.36 6.99
N LEU A 150 -7.52 5.59 5.99
CA LEU A 150 -8.69 4.74 6.12
C LEU A 150 -8.26 3.34 6.57
N LEU A 151 -8.75 2.95 7.74
CA LEU A 151 -8.61 1.64 8.36
C LEU A 151 -9.91 0.86 8.20
N ARG A 152 -9.86 -0.19 7.39
CA ARG A 152 -10.96 -1.11 7.09
C ARG A 152 -10.73 -2.42 7.83
N GLU A 153 -11.77 -2.94 8.50
CA GLU A 153 -11.79 -4.33 8.93
C GLU A 153 -11.86 -5.25 7.70
N ASN A 154 -11.03 -6.29 7.61
CA ASN A 154 -10.73 -6.97 6.36
C ASN A 154 -11.01 -8.49 6.34
N CYS A 155 -11.54 -9.05 7.44
CA CYS A 155 -11.75 -10.49 7.60
C CYS A 155 -13.14 -10.88 8.13
N GLY A 156 -14.04 -9.91 8.38
CA GLY A 156 -15.41 -10.15 8.85
C GLY A 156 -16.48 -9.45 8.01
N GLY A 157 -17.69 -9.33 8.57
CA GLY A 157 -18.81 -8.65 7.91
C GLY A 157 -19.45 -9.46 6.77
N ALA A 158 -20.20 -8.77 5.90
CA ALA A 158 -21.02 -9.40 4.87
C ALA A 158 -20.24 -10.21 3.81
N TYR A 159 -18.94 -9.92 3.63
CA TYR A 159 -18.10 -10.63 2.67
C TYR A 159 -17.75 -12.05 3.12
N PHE A 160 -17.64 -12.26 4.42
CA PHE A 160 -17.28 -13.56 5.02
C PHE A 160 -18.42 -14.22 5.79
N GLY A 161 -19.52 -13.51 6.00
CA GLY A 161 -20.73 -14.04 6.62
C GLY A 161 -21.45 -15.07 5.73
N PRO A 162 -22.35 -15.86 6.32
CA PRO A 162 -23.21 -16.79 5.56
C PRO A 162 -23.90 -16.10 4.39
N LYS A 163 -23.89 -16.80 3.25
CA LYS A 163 -24.54 -16.39 2.00
C LYS A 163 -25.67 -17.36 1.69
N VAL A 164 -26.83 -16.83 1.34
CA VAL A 164 -27.97 -17.58 0.83
C VAL A 164 -28.25 -17.07 -0.58
N GLU A 165 -28.31 -17.99 -1.54
CA GLU A 165 -28.63 -17.69 -2.93
C GLU A 165 -29.61 -18.76 -3.43
N GLU A 166 -30.88 -18.39 -3.49
CA GLU A 166 -32.01 -19.19 -3.98
C GLU A 166 -32.63 -18.48 -5.21
N ALA A 167 -33.60 -19.12 -5.86
CA ALA A 167 -34.17 -18.62 -7.12
C ALA A 167 -34.77 -17.20 -7.00
N ASP A 168 -35.49 -16.91 -5.92
CA ASP A 168 -36.20 -15.64 -5.69
C ASP A 168 -35.80 -14.96 -4.36
N PHE A 169 -34.72 -15.44 -3.73
CA PHE A 169 -34.26 -14.91 -2.45
C PHE A 169 -32.73 -14.99 -2.33
N ALA A 170 -32.12 -13.89 -1.91
CA ALA A 170 -30.71 -13.85 -1.56
C ALA A 170 -30.49 -13.07 -0.28
N SER A 171 -29.47 -13.44 0.50
CA SER A 171 -29.08 -12.69 1.69
C SER A 171 -27.60 -12.87 2.04
N ASP A 172 -27.01 -11.79 2.54
CA ASP A 172 -25.64 -11.76 3.06
C ASP A 172 -25.67 -11.30 4.52
N SER A 173 -25.18 -12.15 5.43
CA SER A 173 -25.18 -11.84 6.86
C SER A 173 -24.07 -10.85 7.22
N TRP A 174 -24.43 -9.63 7.64
CA TRP A 174 -23.50 -8.60 8.09
C TRP A 174 -23.22 -8.69 9.60
N ALA A 175 -22.40 -9.66 10.00
CA ALA A 175 -22.12 -9.98 11.41
C ALA A 175 -20.73 -9.54 11.86
N TYR A 176 -20.64 -9.14 13.14
CA TYR A 176 -19.39 -8.82 13.84
C TYR A 176 -19.44 -9.26 15.29
N GLY A 177 -18.34 -9.84 15.76
CA GLY A 177 -18.03 -10.08 17.15
C GLY A 177 -17.28 -8.92 17.80
N ARG A 178 -17.37 -8.83 19.13
CA ARG A 178 -16.62 -7.84 19.92
C ARG A 178 -15.10 -7.90 19.66
N PRO A 179 -14.42 -9.07 19.66
CA PRO A 179 -12.98 -9.12 19.48
C PRO A 179 -12.50 -8.53 18.14
N GLU A 180 -13.28 -8.70 17.07
CA GLU A 180 -12.99 -8.14 15.74
C GLU A 180 -12.99 -6.61 15.77
N ILE A 181 -13.94 -6.01 16.46
CA ILE A 181 -14.04 -4.55 16.60
C ILE A 181 -12.93 -4.02 17.52
N GLU A 182 -12.65 -4.71 18.63
CA GLU A 182 -11.62 -4.28 19.60
C GLU A 182 -10.23 -4.25 18.98
N ARG A 183 -9.85 -5.28 18.20
CA ARG A 183 -8.53 -5.31 17.55
C ARG A 183 -8.36 -4.16 16.55
N CYS A 184 -9.37 -3.87 15.74
CA CYS A 184 -9.29 -2.78 14.77
C CYS A 184 -9.32 -1.40 15.46
N ALA A 185 -10.07 -1.23 16.56
CA ALA A 185 -10.03 0.00 17.37
C ALA A 185 -8.63 0.29 17.93
N ARG A 186 -7.89 -0.75 18.36
CA ARG A 186 -6.50 -0.60 18.83
C ARG A 186 -5.53 -0.27 17.70
N VAL A 187 -5.72 -0.81 16.50
CA VAL A 187 -4.96 -0.41 15.31
C VAL A 187 -5.24 1.07 14.98
N ALA A 188 -6.50 1.52 15.03
CA ALA A 188 -6.85 2.91 14.79
C ALA A 188 -6.12 3.87 15.75
N ALA A 189 -6.06 3.50 17.04
CA ALA A 189 -5.33 4.25 18.04
C ALA A 189 -3.82 4.31 17.76
N ALA A 190 -3.20 3.18 17.40
CA ALA A 190 -1.78 3.13 17.04
C ALA A 190 -1.45 4.03 15.85
N LEU A 191 -2.27 3.98 14.80
CA LEU A 191 -2.12 4.84 13.61
C LEU A 191 -2.30 6.32 13.97
N ALA A 192 -3.29 6.66 14.79
CA ALA A 192 -3.53 8.04 15.22
C ALA A 192 -2.32 8.64 15.96
N THR A 193 -1.63 7.83 16.76
CA THR A 193 -0.38 8.23 17.42
C THR A 193 0.72 8.57 16.41
N THR A 194 0.82 7.82 15.30
CA THR A 194 1.82 8.09 14.26
C THR A 194 1.53 9.33 13.41
N MET A 195 0.29 9.82 13.38
CA MET A 195 -0.08 10.96 12.53
C MET A 195 0.05 12.32 13.23
N GLY A 196 -0.41 12.43 14.49
CA GLY A 196 -0.46 13.68 15.23
C GLY A 196 -1.64 14.60 14.86
N LYS A 197 -2.07 15.44 15.80
CA LYS A 197 -3.29 16.27 15.70
C LYS A 197 -3.22 17.41 14.68
N ASP A 198 -2.03 17.82 14.28
CA ASP A 198 -1.83 18.88 13.28
C ASP A 198 -2.17 18.45 11.84
N GLY A 199 -2.51 17.18 11.64
CA GLY A 199 -2.87 16.62 10.33
C GLY A 199 -1.67 16.49 9.37
N LYS A 200 -0.44 16.63 9.86
CA LYS A 200 0.77 16.53 9.02
C LYS A 200 1.30 15.11 8.86
N GLY A 201 0.84 14.16 9.68
CA GLY A 201 1.25 12.77 9.56
C GLY A 201 2.64 12.47 10.14
N THR A 202 3.19 13.34 11.00
CA THR A 202 4.57 13.21 11.51
C THR A 202 4.67 12.57 12.90
N GLY A 203 3.55 12.48 13.62
CA GLY A 203 3.50 11.94 14.99
C GLY A 203 4.16 12.84 16.05
N ASN A 204 4.79 13.95 15.65
CA ASN A 204 5.54 14.85 16.54
C ASN A 204 4.71 16.04 17.06
N CYS A 205 3.38 15.89 17.09
CA CYS A 205 2.48 16.98 17.48
C CYS A 205 2.37 17.09 19.01
N PRO A 206 2.74 18.23 19.63
CA PRO A 206 2.61 18.42 21.08
C PRO A 206 1.16 18.35 21.59
N GLU A 207 0.18 18.61 20.72
CA GLU A 207 -1.25 18.58 21.04
C GLU A 207 -1.82 17.16 21.12
N GLY A 208 -1.00 16.15 20.79
CA GLY A 208 -1.31 14.74 20.93
C GLY A 208 -1.62 14.02 19.60
N PRO A 209 -2.13 12.79 19.70
CA PRO A 209 -2.51 11.96 18.54
C PRO A 209 -3.60 12.61 17.68
N ALA A 210 -3.67 12.15 16.42
CA ALA A 210 -4.72 12.57 15.51
C ALA A 210 -6.12 12.15 15.99
N THR A 211 -7.16 12.81 15.50
CA THR A 211 -8.55 12.40 15.73
C THR A 211 -8.81 11.05 15.06
N VAL A 212 -9.49 10.16 15.78
CA VAL A 212 -10.04 8.91 15.21
C VAL A 212 -11.53 9.11 14.94
N TRP A 213 -11.95 8.81 13.72
CA TRP A 213 -13.34 8.80 13.27
C TRP A 213 -13.82 7.35 13.13
N SER A 214 -14.68 6.92 14.04
CA SER A 214 -15.38 5.64 13.94
C SER A 214 -16.60 5.80 13.03
N SER A 215 -16.62 5.09 11.90
CA SER A 215 -17.73 5.14 10.96
C SER A 215 -18.59 3.88 10.98
N ASP A 216 -19.91 4.07 10.94
CA ASP A 216 -20.90 3.00 11.08
C ASP A 216 -22.25 3.39 10.44
N LYS A 217 -23.26 2.51 10.57
CA LYS A 217 -24.67 2.83 10.32
C LYS A 217 -25.55 2.53 11.53
N ALA A 218 -25.13 2.98 12.71
CA ALA A 218 -25.76 2.67 14.01
C ALA A 218 -27.23 3.13 14.14
N ASN A 219 -27.68 4.09 13.33
CA ASN A 219 -29.08 4.51 13.29
C ASN A 219 -30.02 3.47 12.65
N VAL A 220 -29.48 2.46 11.95
CA VAL A 220 -30.25 1.39 11.32
C VAL A 220 -29.74 0.02 11.80
N LEU A 221 -28.45 -0.26 11.62
CA LEU A 221 -27.86 -1.59 11.77
C LEU A 221 -27.50 -1.93 13.21
N ALA A 222 -27.82 -3.17 13.61
CA ALA A 222 -27.42 -3.71 14.91
C ALA A 222 -25.89 -3.88 15.02
N SER A 223 -25.25 -4.35 13.95
CA SER A 223 -23.78 -4.41 13.83
C SER A 223 -23.15 -3.03 14.00
N GLY A 224 -23.73 -1.98 13.37
CA GLY A 224 -23.29 -0.60 13.56
C GLY A 224 -23.41 -0.09 15.00
N ARG A 225 -24.49 -0.44 15.72
CA ARG A 225 -24.62 -0.10 17.14
C ARG A 225 -23.58 -0.81 18.01
N LEU A 226 -23.30 -2.09 17.71
CA LEU A 226 -22.25 -2.84 18.40
C LEU A 226 -20.88 -2.23 18.14
N TRP A 227 -20.57 -1.92 16.87
CA TRP A 227 -19.34 -1.24 16.45
C TRP A 227 -19.09 0.03 17.27
N ARG A 228 -20.06 0.94 17.27
CA ARG A 228 -20.01 2.20 18.01
C ARG A 228 -19.77 1.98 19.50
N LYS A 229 -20.53 1.05 20.11
CA LYS A 229 -20.42 0.73 21.54
C LYS A 229 -19.02 0.23 21.89
N VAL A 230 -18.55 -0.80 21.20
CA VAL A 230 -17.26 -1.45 21.49
C VAL A 230 -16.10 -0.49 21.27
N THR A 231 -16.08 0.24 20.15
CA THR A 231 -15.06 1.25 19.88
C THR A 231 -15.04 2.33 20.96
N SER A 232 -16.21 2.81 21.41
CA SER A 232 -16.28 3.82 22.48
C SER A 232 -15.74 3.28 23.81
N GLU A 233 -16.07 2.03 24.16
CA GLU A 233 -15.58 1.36 25.37
C GLU A 233 -14.05 1.20 25.35
N VAL A 234 -13.48 0.76 24.22
CA VAL A 234 -12.02 0.62 24.05
C VAL A 234 -11.32 1.96 24.20
N PHE A 235 -11.77 3.00 23.48
CA PHE A 235 -11.14 4.32 23.55
C PHE A 235 -11.26 4.96 24.94
N ALA A 236 -12.41 4.86 25.60
CA ALA A 236 -12.59 5.39 26.95
C ALA A 236 -11.67 4.70 27.98
N LYS A 237 -11.46 3.38 27.83
CA LYS A 237 -10.67 2.58 28.77
C LYS A 237 -9.16 2.65 28.49
N GLU A 238 -8.77 2.54 27.23
CA GLU A 238 -7.37 2.30 26.83
C GLU A 238 -6.73 3.56 26.22
N PHE A 239 -7.51 4.44 25.57
CA PHE A 239 -6.99 5.59 24.82
C PHE A 239 -7.73 6.91 25.14
N PRO A 240 -7.95 7.29 26.42
CA PRO A 240 -8.75 8.47 26.78
C PRO A 240 -8.14 9.81 26.32
N HIS A 241 -6.87 9.79 25.89
CA HIS A 241 -6.13 10.94 25.37
C HIS A 241 -6.26 11.11 23.85
N ILE A 242 -6.87 10.16 23.14
CA ILE A 242 -7.13 10.23 21.70
C ILE A 242 -8.57 10.69 21.48
N GLU A 243 -8.75 11.75 20.70
CA GLU A 243 -10.10 12.24 20.37
C GLU A 243 -10.81 11.22 19.47
N LEU A 244 -11.92 10.66 19.95
CA LEU A 244 -12.81 9.79 19.19
C LEU A 244 -14.07 10.54 18.77
N LYS A 245 -14.38 10.51 17.47
CA LYS A 245 -15.65 10.99 16.89
C LYS A 245 -16.37 9.86 16.17
N HIS A 246 -17.69 9.94 16.12
CA HIS A 246 -18.53 8.98 15.38
C HIS A 246 -19.19 9.67 14.19
N GLN A 247 -19.20 9.02 13.03
CA GLN A 247 -19.79 9.55 11.80
C GLN A 247 -20.53 8.45 11.03
N LEU A 248 -21.76 8.72 10.57
CA LEU A 248 -22.47 7.72 9.75
C LEU A 248 -21.81 7.58 8.37
N ALA A 249 -21.62 6.36 7.88
CA ALA A 249 -20.86 6.07 6.66
C ALA A 249 -21.37 6.81 5.40
N ASP A 250 -22.69 6.94 5.24
CA ASP A 250 -23.31 7.70 4.16
C ASP A 250 -23.01 9.19 4.23
N SER A 251 -23.11 9.77 5.43
CA SER A 251 -22.77 11.18 5.62
C SER A 251 -21.26 11.44 5.53
N LEU A 252 -20.43 10.48 5.94
CA LEU A 252 -18.98 10.53 5.80
C LEU A 252 -18.60 10.60 4.32
N SER A 253 -19.19 9.72 3.49
CA SER A 253 -19.00 9.70 2.04
C SER A 253 -19.26 11.08 1.40
N MET A 254 -20.40 11.70 1.71
CA MET A 254 -20.72 13.05 1.23
C MET A 254 -19.71 14.11 1.70
N LEU A 255 -19.28 14.03 2.96
CA LEU A 255 -18.36 14.98 3.56
C LEU A 255 -16.94 14.84 3.01
N MET A 256 -16.49 13.64 2.65
CA MET A 256 -15.20 13.40 2.02
C MET A 256 -15.06 14.17 0.69
N VAL A 257 -16.12 14.25 -0.10
CA VAL A 257 -16.13 15.03 -1.34
C VAL A 257 -16.15 16.53 -1.06
N LYS A 258 -16.90 16.95 -0.02
CA LYS A 258 -17.12 18.37 0.28
C LYS A 258 -15.91 19.02 0.98
N ASN A 259 -15.30 18.34 1.93
CA ASN A 259 -14.20 18.84 2.76
C ASN A 259 -13.37 17.67 3.35
N PRO A 260 -12.58 16.96 2.53
CA PRO A 260 -11.85 15.76 2.98
C PRO A 260 -10.90 16.04 4.15
N ARG A 261 -10.31 17.24 4.22
CA ARG A 261 -9.44 17.68 5.33
C ARG A 261 -10.05 17.58 6.71
N MET A 262 -11.38 17.59 6.83
CA MET A 262 -12.02 17.44 8.15
C MET A 262 -11.74 16.09 8.81
N PHE A 263 -11.35 15.10 8.00
CA PHE A 263 -11.03 13.75 8.45
C PHE A 263 -9.53 13.51 8.64
N ASN A 264 -8.67 14.53 8.47
CA ASN A 264 -7.23 14.39 8.69
C ASN A 264 -6.96 13.73 10.06
N GLY A 265 -6.30 12.57 10.01
CA GLY A 265 -6.29 11.60 11.10
C GLY A 265 -6.66 10.19 10.61
N VAL A 266 -7.41 9.44 11.40
CA VAL A 266 -7.74 8.04 11.08
C VAL A 266 -9.25 7.86 10.98
N ILE A 267 -9.74 7.30 9.88
CA ILE A 267 -11.11 6.82 9.74
C ILE A 267 -11.06 5.30 9.95
N HIS A 268 -11.85 4.76 10.86
CA HIS A 268 -11.94 3.34 11.14
C HIS A 268 -13.37 2.84 10.97
N THR A 269 -13.58 1.80 10.15
CA THR A 269 -14.91 1.28 9.84
C THR A 269 -14.88 -0.21 9.48
N ASP A 270 -16.07 -0.78 9.28
CA ASP A 270 -16.26 -2.18 8.93
C ASP A 270 -15.80 -2.51 7.50
N ASN A 271 -15.89 -3.78 7.13
CA ASN A 271 -15.37 -4.28 5.86
C ASN A 271 -16.08 -3.66 4.64
N THR A 272 -17.41 -3.69 4.62
CA THR A 272 -18.18 -3.22 3.46
C THR A 272 -18.13 -1.71 3.30
N PHE A 273 -18.30 -0.94 4.39
CA PHE A 273 -18.16 0.52 4.32
C PHE A 273 -16.72 0.93 4.06
N GLY A 274 -15.75 0.21 4.64
CA GLY A 274 -14.34 0.47 4.44
C GLY A 274 -13.91 0.26 3.00
N ASP A 275 -14.44 -0.76 2.31
CA ASP A 275 -14.19 -1.00 0.89
C ASP A 275 -14.58 0.23 0.07
N MET A 276 -15.87 0.57 0.10
CA MET A 276 -16.46 1.68 -0.64
C MET A 276 -15.81 3.03 -0.31
N LEU A 277 -15.61 3.33 0.99
CA LEU A 277 -15.02 4.60 1.41
C LEU A 277 -13.54 4.71 1.03
N SER A 278 -12.82 3.58 0.96
CA SER A 278 -11.43 3.58 0.53
C SER A 278 -11.26 3.85 -0.96
N ASP A 279 -12.18 3.39 -1.80
CA ASP A 279 -12.19 3.72 -3.22
C ASP A 279 -12.55 5.20 -3.43
N GLN A 280 -13.50 5.72 -2.65
CA GLN A 280 -13.78 7.15 -2.64
C GLN A 280 -12.57 7.97 -2.20
N ALA A 281 -11.77 7.48 -1.25
CA ALA A 281 -10.54 8.14 -0.82
C ALA A 281 -9.49 8.14 -1.95
N GLY A 282 -9.38 7.05 -2.71
CA GLY A 282 -8.58 7.02 -3.94
C GLY A 282 -9.06 8.04 -4.98
N GLY A 283 -10.37 8.19 -5.11
CA GLY A 283 -10.99 9.23 -5.95
C GLY A 283 -10.68 10.66 -5.50
N VAL A 284 -10.47 10.91 -4.20
CA VAL A 284 -10.03 12.23 -3.68
C VAL A 284 -8.62 12.56 -4.17
N VAL A 285 -7.70 11.58 -4.18
CA VAL A 285 -6.33 11.77 -4.68
C VAL A 285 -6.31 11.88 -6.21
N GLY A 286 -7.18 11.15 -6.90
CA GLY A 286 -7.42 11.28 -8.34
C GLY A 286 -6.52 10.43 -9.24
N THR A 287 -5.59 9.64 -8.66
CA THR A 287 -4.77 8.68 -9.42
C THR A 287 -4.57 7.40 -8.62
N LEU A 288 -4.93 6.26 -9.22
CA LEU A 288 -4.75 4.94 -8.62
C LEU A 288 -3.28 4.48 -8.63
N GLY A 289 -2.47 5.00 -9.57
CA GLY A 289 -1.08 4.58 -9.80
C GLY A 289 -0.12 4.91 -8.64
N VAL A 290 -0.58 5.64 -7.63
CA VAL A 290 0.21 6.05 -6.46
C VAL A 290 -0.39 5.62 -5.12
N LEU A 291 -1.45 4.80 -5.13
CA LEU A 291 -2.14 4.37 -3.92
C LEU A 291 -1.61 3.01 -3.43
N PRO A 292 -0.87 2.97 -2.32
CA PRO A 292 -0.46 1.73 -1.69
C PRO A 292 -1.55 1.19 -0.75
N SER A 293 -1.47 -0.08 -0.40
CA SER A 293 -2.30 -0.71 0.62
C SER A 293 -1.48 -1.66 1.49
N ALA A 294 -1.88 -1.78 2.76
CA ALA A 294 -1.38 -2.79 3.67
C ALA A 294 -2.53 -3.51 4.37
N SER A 295 -2.47 -4.83 4.50
CA SER A 295 -3.38 -5.64 5.31
C SER A 295 -2.58 -6.31 6.42
N LEU A 296 -2.73 -5.85 7.66
CA LEU A 296 -1.90 -6.30 8.80
C LEU A 296 -2.59 -7.39 9.61
N SER A 297 -1.79 -8.34 10.12
CA SER A 297 -2.24 -9.40 11.04
C SER A 297 -2.01 -9.05 12.51
N GLY A 298 -1.72 -7.79 12.83
CA GLY A 298 -1.37 -7.33 14.16
C GLY A 298 -1.44 -5.81 14.31
N ILE A 299 -1.18 -5.32 15.52
CA ILE A 299 -1.19 -3.89 15.82
C ILE A 299 0.19 -3.30 15.50
N PRO A 300 0.30 -2.30 14.60
CA PRO A 300 1.56 -1.67 14.25
C PRO A 300 1.96 -0.64 15.33
N ASP A 301 2.42 -1.11 16.49
CA ASP A 301 2.78 -0.27 17.64
C ASP A 301 4.18 0.36 17.54
N GLY A 302 4.91 0.08 16.46
CA GLY A 302 6.29 0.53 16.23
C GLY A 302 7.33 -0.15 17.10
N LYS A 303 6.94 -1.16 17.90
CA LYS A 303 7.81 -1.88 18.84
C LYS A 303 7.90 -3.36 18.50
N THR A 304 6.75 -3.95 18.22
CA THR A 304 6.61 -5.34 17.83
C THR A 304 6.54 -5.43 16.31
N ARG A 305 7.08 -6.51 15.75
CA ARG A 305 6.90 -6.81 14.33
C ARG A 305 5.52 -7.45 14.14
N CYS A 306 4.84 -7.09 13.07
CA CYS A 306 3.60 -7.76 12.66
C CYS A 306 3.73 -8.22 11.22
N ASN A 307 3.14 -9.37 10.88
CA ASN A 307 3.08 -9.80 9.48
C ASN A 307 1.99 -8.98 8.76
N GLY A 308 2.10 -8.87 7.45
CA GLY A 308 1.15 -8.12 6.63
C GLY A 308 1.31 -8.42 5.14
N ILE A 309 0.28 -8.08 4.39
CA ILE A 309 0.25 -8.13 2.93
C ILE A 309 0.33 -6.68 2.43
N TYR A 310 1.24 -6.40 1.51
CA TYR A 310 1.50 -5.06 0.98
C TYR A 310 1.33 -5.06 -0.53
N GLU A 311 0.39 -4.28 -1.04
CA GLU A 311 -0.09 -4.36 -2.42
C GLU A 311 -0.47 -2.98 -2.97
N PRO A 312 -0.25 -2.71 -4.26
CA PRO A 312 -0.83 -1.55 -4.93
C PRO A 312 -2.35 -1.68 -4.97
N VAL A 313 -3.07 -0.56 -4.93
CA VAL A 313 -4.55 -0.59 -5.05
C VAL A 313 -4.99 -0.89 -6.48
N HIS A 314 -4.19 -0.54 -7.49
CA HIS A 314 -4.56 -0.76 -8.89
C HIS A 314 -4.60 -2.26 -9.24
N GLY A 315 -5.47 -2.62 -10.17
CA GLY A 315 -5.55 -3.97 -10.73
C GLY A 315 -4.36 -4.32 -11.64
N SER A 316 -4.51 -5.41 -12.38
CA SER A 316 -3.44 -6.04 -13.16
C SER A 316 -3.15 -5.40 -14.52
N ALA A 317 -4.00 -4.48 -15.00
CA ALA A 317 -3.79 -3.68 -16.22
C ALA A 317 -3.27 -4.48 -17.44
N PRO A 318 -4.01 -5.51 -17.90
CA PRO A 318 -3.58 -6.43 -18.96
C PRO A 318 -3.26 -5.74 -20.29
N ASP A 319 -3.90 -4.61 -20.56
CA ASP A 319 -3.73 -3.83 -21.79
C ASP A 319 -2.35 -3.17 -21.93
N ILE A 320 -1.62 -2.99 -20.82
CA ILE A 320 -0.28 -2.38 -20.81
C ILE A 320 0.83 -3.33 -20.33
N ALA A 321 0.50 -4.56 -19.99
CA ALA A 321 1.46 -5.57 -19.55
C ALA A 321 2.58 -5.81 -20.58
N GLY A 322 3.82 -5.88 -20.09
CA GLY A 322 5.03 -6.11 -20.88
C GLY A 322 5.46 -4.93 -21.76
N LYS A 323 4.82 -3.77 -21.62
CA LYS A 323 5.16 -2.56 -22.40
C LYS A 323 6.16 -1.65 -21.67
N GLY A 324 6.46 -1.89 -20.39
CA GLY A 324 7.38 -1.06 -19.61
C GLY A 324 6.88 0.37 -19.37
N ILE A 325 5.57 0.58 -19.38
CA ILE A 325 4.94 1.91 -19.19
C ILE A 325 4.00 1.98 -17.98
N VAL A 326 3.86 0.89 -17.22
CA VAL A 326 3.08 0.88 -15.97
C VAL A 326 3.77 1.75 -14.92
N ASN A 327 2.99 2.45 -14.11
CA ASN A 327 3.49 3.26 -13.02
C ASN A 327 3.88 2.37 -11.82
N PRO A 328 5.16 2.30 -11.40
CA PRO A 328 5.58 1.43 -10.29
C PRO A 328 5.36 2.06 -8.90
N VAL A 329 4.91 3.32 -8.82
CA VAL A 329 4.92 4.11 -7.57
C VAL A 329 4.05 3.47 -6.47
N ALA A 330 2.85 2.97 -6.79
CA ALA A 330 2.01 2.30 -5.80
C ALA A 330 2.69 1.07 -5.18
N GLN A 331 3.40 0.27 -5.97
CA GLN A 331 4.14 -0.90 -5.47
C GLN A 331 5.33 -0.48 -4.60
N ILE A 332 6.07 0.56 -5.02
CA ILE A 332 7.19 1.12 -4.26
C ILE A 332 6.71 1.66 -2.90
N LEU A 333 5.60 2.40 -2.88
CA LEU A 333 5.00 2.91 -1.64
C LEU A 333 4.43 1.79 -0.78
N SER A 334 3.98 0.67 -1.37
CA SER A 334 3.58 -0.53 -0.64
C SER A 334 4.78 -1.18 0.07
N ALA A 335 5.95 -1.21 -0.58
CA ALA A 335 7.20 -1.61 0.07
C ALA A 335 7.58 -0.64 1.21
N ALA A 336 7.36 0.68 1.05
CA ALA A 336 7.56 1.63 2.15
C ALA A 336 6.61 1.35 3.35
N MET A 337 5.34 1.03 3.09
CA MET A 337 4.40 0.59 4.14
C MET A 337 4.87 -0.69 4.83
N MET A 338 5.47 -1.64 4.11
CA MET A 338 6.06 -2.86 4.67
C MET A 338 7.19 -2.55 5.64
N LEU A 339 8.15 -1.72 5.20
CA LEU A 339 9.24 -1.26 6.05
C LEU A 339 8.70 -0.60 7.33
N ARG A 340 7.68 0.26 7.19
CA ARG A 340 7.07 0.99 8.29
C ARG A 340 6.35 0.10 9.29
N TYR A 341 5.45 -0.77 8.83
CA TYR A 341 4.50 -1.47 9.70
C TYR A 341 4.95 -2.87 10.12
N SER A 342 5.62 -3.62 9.25
CA SER A 342 6.09 -4.97 9.59
C SER A 342 7.49 -4.94 10.21
N PHE A 343 8.36 -4.08 9.72
CA PHE A 343 9.80 -4.12 10.06
C PHE A 343 10.25 -3.03 11.03
N ASN A 344 9.37 -2.09 11.39
CA ASN A 344 9.68 -0.94 12.24
C ASN A 344 10.84 -0.07 11.70
N LEU A 345 10.96 0.01 10.38
CA LEU A 345 11.95 0.80 9.64
C LEU A 345 11.30 2.09 9.10
N ALA A 346 10.73 2.88 10.02
CA ALA A 346 9.98 4.09 9.68
C ALA A 346 10.83 5.18 9.02
N VAL A 347 12.14 5.22 9.31
CA VAL A 347 13.09 6.17 8.71
C VAL A 347 13.33 5.82 7.25
N GLU A 348 13.62 4.55 6.97
CA GLU A 348 13.81 4.05 5.61
C GLU A 348 12.52 4.18 4.78
N ALA A 349 11.35 3.89 5.37
CA ALA A 349 10.05 4.13 4.73
C ALA A 349 9.83 5.60 4.35
N ALA A 350 10.09 6.53 5.28
CA ALA A 350 9.96 7.97 5.02
C ALA A 350 10.94 8.46 3.94
N ALA A 351 12.13 7.85 3.85
CA ALA A 351 13.08 8.17 2.80
C ALA A 351 12.59 7.73 1.41
N ILE A 352 11.93 6.57 1.30
CA ILE A 352 11.29 6.14 0.04
C ILE A 352 10.17 7.11 -0.34
N GLU A 353 9.29 7.46 0.60
CA GLU A 353 8.19 8.42 0.37
C GLU A 353 8.73 9.77 -0.12
N ALA A 354 9.80 10.29 0.50
CA ALA A 354 10.46 11.53 0.09
C ALA A 354 11.15 11.42 -1.28
N ALA A 355 11.72 10.27 -1.61
CA ALA A 355 12.30 10.02 -2.92
C ALA A 355 11.22 10.03 -4.02
N VAL A 356 10.09 9.38 -3.77
CA VAL A 356 8.91 9.42 -4.66
C VAL A 356 8.41 10.85 -4.83
N GLU A 357 8.23 11.60 -3.73
CA GLU A 357 7.81 13.01 -3.79
C GLU A 357 8.74 13.82 -4.69
N LYS A 358 10.06 13.72 -4.46
CA LYS A 358 11.08 14.44 -5.22
C LYS A 358 11.08 14.07 -6.71
N VAL A 359 10.92 12.81 -7.05
CA VAL A 359 10.91 12.31 -8.44
C VAL A 359 9.69 12.86 -9.19
N LEU A 360 8.52 12.82 -8.56
CA LEU A 360 7.26 13.21 -9.17
C LEU A 360 7.03 14.73 -9.16
N ASP A 361 7.51 15.46 -8.16
CA ASP A 361 7.32 16.91 -8.05
C ASP A 361 7.93 17.65 -9.26
N GLY A 362 7.29 18.75 -9.64
CA GLY A 362 7.73 19.62 -10.73
C GLY A 362 9.08 20.28 -10.43
N LYS A 363 9.84 20.57 -11.48
CA LYS A 363 11.14 21.25 -11.34
C LYS A 363 11.03 22.63 -10.70
N ASP A 364 9.89 23.30 -10.91
CA ASP A 364 9.53 24.59 -10.33
C ASP A 364 9.45 24.58 -8.79
N ILE A 365 9.09 23.43 -8.21
CA ILE A 365 9.04 23.22 -6.76
C ILE A 365 10.20 22.36 -6.24
N GLY A 366 11.23 22.18 -7.08
CA GLY A 366 12.47 21.51 -6.75
C GLY A 366 12.46 19.99 -6.97
N GLY A 367 11.47 19.42 -7.64
CA GLY A 367 11.46 18.01 -8.03
C GLY A 367 12.14 17.71 -9.36
N LEU A 368 12.00 16.47 -9.86
CA LEU A 368 12.60 16.02 -11.12
C LEU A 368 11.62 16.00 -12.30
N GLU A 369 10.32 16.03 -12.02
CA GLU A 369 9.23 15.95 -13.00
C GLU A 369 9.29 14.67 -13.87
N ILE A 370 9.69 13.54 -13.27
CA ILE A 370 9.74 12.24 -13.93
C ILE A 370 8.45 11.49 -13.61
N ARG A 371 7.53 11.45 -14.58
CA ARG A 371 6.17 10.94 -14.40
C ARG A 371 5.80 9.95 -15.51
N SER A 372 5.06 8.92 -15.16
CA SER A 372 4.44 7.96 -16.09
C SER A 372 3.27 8.59 -16.85
N GLY A 373 2.75 7.85 -17.85
CA GLY A 373 1.67 8.33 -18.72
C GLY A 373 0.37 8.67 -17.97
N ASP A 374 -0.01 7.89 -16.96
CA ASP A 374 -1.17 8.13 -16.10
C ASP A 374 -1.05 9.41 -15.27
N LEU A 375 0.17 9.89 -15.04
CA LEU A 375 0.47 11.13 -14.33
C LEU A 375 0.78 12.30 -15.28
N GLY A 376 0.46 12.15 -16.57
CA GLY A 376 0.66 13.18 -17.60
C GLY A 376 2.10 13.30 -18.12
N GLY A 377 2.98 12.36 -17.77
CA GLY A 377 4.35 12.31 -18.27
C GLY A 377 4.55 11.28 -19.38
N LYS A 378 5.81 10.87 -19.57
CA LYS A 378 6.24 9.90 -20.60
C LYS A 378 7.30 8.93 -20.11
N ALA A 379 7.64 8.97 -18.82
CA ALA A 379 8.64 8.09 -18.25
C ALA A 379 8.13 6.64 -18.27
N THR A 380 9.03 5.74 -18.60
CA THR A 380 8.84 4.29 -18.50
C THR A 380 8.88 3.83 -17.04
N THR A 381 8.39 2.63 -16.79
CA THR A 381 8.43 1.96 -15.48
C THR A 381 9.85 1.99 -14.90
N LYS A 382 10.82 1.61 -15.73
CA LYS A 382 12.24 1.58 -15.37
C LYS A 382 12.82 2.96 -15.09
N GLU A 383 12.49 3.97 -15.90
CA GLU A 383 13.01 5.34 -15.68
C GLU A 383 12.55 5.92 -14.34
N ILE A 384 11.31 5.62 -13.92
CA ILE A 384 10.80 6.01 -12.61
C ILE A 384 11.54 5.26 -11.51
N GLY A 385 11.68 3.93 -11.63
CA GLY A 385 12.41 3.13 -10.64
C GLY A 385 13.88 3.53 -10.50
N ASP A 386 14.57 3.79 -11.62
CA ASP A 386 15.94 4.32 -11.65
C ASP A 386 16.03 5.66 -10.89
N ALA A 387 15.11 6.59 -11.18
CA ALA A 387 15.09 7.91 -10.55
C ALA A 387 14.82 7.82 -9.03
N VAL A 388 13.87 6.97 -8.62
CA VAL A 388 13.57 6.77 -7.19
C VAL A 388 14.77 6.17 -6.48
N CYS A 389 15.42 5.14 -7.03
CA CYS A 389 16.61 4.54 -6.42
C CYS A 389 17.75 5.56 -6.26
N SER A 390 18.01 6.38 -7.29
CA SER A 390 19.05 7.40 -7.26
C SER A 390 18.79 8.44 -6.16
N VAL A 391 17.58 8.98 -6.08
CA VAL A 391 17.22 9.98 -5.06
C VAL A 391 17.23 9.35 -3.67
N LEU A 392 16.75 8.11 -3.53
CA LEU A 392 16.74 7.40 -2.26
C LEU A 392 18.16 7.17 -1.72
N GLU A 393 19.09 6.77 -2.59
CA GLU A 393 20.50 6.62 -2.24
C GLU A 393 21.09 7.93 -1.71
N GLU A 394 20.84 9.06 -2.39
CA GLU A 394 21.26 10.38 -1.93
C GLU A 394 20.69 10.74 -0.55
N ILE A 395 19.39 10.48 -0.32
CA ILE A 395 18.73 10.76 0.97
C ILE A 395 19.35 9.91 2.10
N LEU A 396 19.48 8.60 1.89
CA LEU A 396 19.97 7.67 2.92
C LEU A 396 21.46 7.87 3.20
N MET A 397 22.28 8.12 2.17
CA MET A 397 23.71 8.38 2.32
C MET A 397 23.99 9.79 2.85
N GLY A 398 23.19 10.79 2.45
CA GLY A 398 23.24 12.15 3.01
C GLY A 398 22.99 12.15 4.51
N ASN A 399 22.02 11.37 4.99
CA ASN A 399 21.77 11.17 6.42
C ASN A 399 22.93 10.45 7.14
N ALA A 400 23.67 9.57 6.46
CA ALA A 400 24.87 8.94 7.02
C ALA A 400 26.06 9.91 7.15
N THR A 401 26.14 10.94 6.31
CA THR A 401 27.23 11.94 6.32
C THR A 401 27.10 13.03 7.41
N GLY A 402 25.97 13.11 8.12
CA GLY A 402 25.80 13.96 9.31
C GLY A 402 26.76 13.65 10.47
N ILE A 403 27.56 12.58 10.37
CA ILE A 403 28.57 12.17 11.35
C ILE A 403 30.02 12.31 10.83
N ARG A 404 30.27 12.67 9.57
CA ARG A 404 31.65 12.91 9.07
C ARG A 404 31.73 14.09 8.12
N GLY A 405 32.37 15.16 8.60
CA GLY A 405 32.66 16.36 7.83
C GLY A 405 33.57 16.13 6.63
N LYS A 406 33.31 16.95 5.61
CA LYS A 406 34.23 17.50 4.59
C LYS A 406 35.43 16.63 4.17
N ALA A 407 35.37 16.07 2.96
CA ALA A 407 36.51 16.00 2.05
C ALA A 407 36.03 15.92 0.59
N ASN A 408 36.74 16.65 -0.28
CA ASN A 408 36.47 16.93 -1.69
C ASN A 408 36.70 15.73 -2.63
N GLY A 409 36.13 15.81 -3.85
CA GLY A 409 36.92 15.61 -5.08
C GLY A 409 36.43 14.62 -6.15
N GLU A 410 35.71 15.14 -7.15
CA GLU A 410 35.87 14.93 -8.62
C GLU A 410 35.82 13.53 -9.29
N ALA A 411 34.71 13.30 -10.02
CA ALA A 411 34.54 13.05 -11.47
C ALA A 411 35.21 11.88 -12.24
N ALA A 412 34.38 11.07 -12.92
CA ALA A 412 34.45 10.61 -14.34
C ALA A 412 33.35 9.51 -14.58
N SER A 413 32.31 9.64 -15.41
CA SER A 413 32.16 9.77 -16.88
C SER A 413 32.47 8.51 -17.73
N ALA A 414 31.38 7.92 -18.25
CA ALA A 414 31.15 7.29 -19.56
C ALA A 414 31.66 5.86 -19.89
N ALA A 415 30.74 4.97 -20.29
CA ALA A 415 30.59 4.50 -21.69
C ALA A 415 29.37 3.59 -21.88
N ALA A 416 28.77 3.69 -23.07
CA ALA A 416 27.55 3.04 -23.50
C ALA A 416 27.79 1.76 -24.34
N GLY A 417 26.74 0.93 -24.45
CA GLY A 417 26.43 0.17 -25.67
C GLY A 417 26.44 -1.36 -25.54
N GLN A 418 25.27 -1.99 -25.62
CA GLN A 418 24.89 -2.88 -26.74
C GLN A 418 23.43 -3.35 -26.59
N THR A 419 22.64 -3.03 -27.61
CA THR A 419 21.23 -3.39 -27.77
C THR A 419 21.14 -4.65 -28.62
N THR A 420 20.48 -5.69 -28.12
CA THR A 420 20.05 -6.85 -28.93
C THR A 420 18.53 -6.90 -28.98
N THR A 421 18.02 -6.68 -30.19
CA THR A 421 16.64 -6.79 -30.63
C THR A 421 16.14 -8.23 -30.50
N LEU A 422 15.00 -8.44 -29.81
CA LEU A 422 14.19 -9.65 -29.93
C LEU A 422 12.86 -9.27 -30.59
N ALA A 423 12.51 -10.04 -31.62
CA ALA A 423 11.40 -9.81 -32.52
C ALA A 423 10.04 -10.06 -31.83
N THR A 424 9.06 -9.26 -32.23
CA THR A 424 7.71 -9.14 -31.69
C THR A 424 6.77 -10.27 -32.12
N HIS A 425 5.95 -10.75 -31.18
CA HIS A 425 4.69 -11.48 -31.44
C HIS A 425 3.56 -10.51 -31.84
N ALA A 426 3.78 -9.71 -32.90
CA ALA A 426 2.82 -8.70 -33.35
C ALA A 426 1.65 -9.25 -34.21
N LYS A 427 1.67 -10.53 -34.58
CA LYS A 427 0.65 -11.10 -35.49
C LYS A 427 -0.55 -11.72 -34.78
N ASP A 428 -0.42 -12.08 -33.50
CA ASP A 428 -1.50 -12.74 -32.76
C ASP A 428 -2.49 -11.73 -32.13
N ASN A 429 -2.03 -10.52 -31.79
CA ASN A 429 -2.91 -9.48 -31.22
C ASN A 429 -3.96 -8.95 -32.22
N LYS A 430 -3.63 -8.88 -33.51
CA LYS A 430 -4.56 -8.36 -34.52
C LYS A 430 -5.80 -9.26 -34.69
N LYS A 431 -5.61 -10.57 -34.50
CA LYS A 431 -6.68 -11.57 -34.58
C LYS A 431 -7.62 -11.51 -33.37
N TRP A 432 -7.11 -11.02 -32.23
CA TRP A 432 -7.89 -10.78 -31.01
C TRP A 432 -8.67 -9.47 -31.08
N GLU A 433 -8.06 -8.40 -31.58
CA GLU A 433 -8.73 -7.11 -31.81
C GLU A 433 -9.91 -7.26 -32.78
N GLU A 434 -9.72 -7.98 -33.89
CA GLU A 434 -10.81 -8.29 -34.86
C GLU A 434 -11.94 -9.13 -34.26
N LYS A 435 -11.64 -9.96 -33.24
CA LYS A 435 -12.65 -10.78 -32.56
C LYS A 435 -13.48 -9.94 -31.58
N LEU A 436 -12.84 -9.05 -30.83
CA LEU A 436 -13.49 -8.17 -29.85
C LEU A 436 -14.39 -7.13 -30.52
N GLU A 437 -13.97 -6.59 -31.66
CA GLU A 437 -14.80 -5.68 -32.48
C GLU A 437 -16.05 -6.39 -33.02
N LYS A 438 -15.92 -7.67 -33.38
CA LYS A 438 -17.03 -8.49 -33.88
C LYS A 438 -18.02 -8.91 -32.79
N GLU A 439 -17.57 -8.97 -31.53
CA GLU A 439 -18.39 -9.32 -30.36
C GLU A 439 -19.01 -8.07 -29.69
N GLY A 440 -18.77 -6.87 -30.23
CA GLY A 440 -19.34 -5.62 -29.72
C GLY A 440 -18.81 -5.22 -28.34
N VAL A 441 -17.65 -5.76 -27.95
CA VAL A 441 -16.97 -5.44 -26.69
C VAL A 441 -16.22 -4.12 -26.88
N PRO A 442 -16.54 -3.06 -26.13
CA PRO A 442 -15.86 -1.77 -26.27
C PRO A 442 -14.38 -1.90 -25.88
N THR A 443 -13.47 -1.77 -26.85
CA THR A 443 -12.03 -1.67 -26.58
C THR A 443 -11.62 -0.21 -26.59
N GLY A 444 -11.56 0.41 -25.41
CA GLY A 444 -11.09 1.79 -25.26
C GLY A 444 -10.65 2.12 -23.84
N PRO A 445 -9.73 3.08 -23.65
CA PRO A 445 -9.08 3.39 -22.37
C PRO A 445 -9.99 4.05 -21.32
N ARG A 446 -11.33 4.07 -21.51
CA ARG A 446 -12.26 4.82 -20.65
C ARG A 446 -13.07 3.97 -19.68
N GLU A 447 -12.92 2.64 -19.67
CA GLU A 447 -13.73 1.76 -18.80
C GLU A 447 -12.90 0.82 -17.91
N ALA A 448 -11.60 1.05 -17.76
CA ALA A 448 -10.82 0.48 -16.64
C ALA A 448 -11.21 1.10 -15.26
N LEU A 449 -12.32 1.84 -15.20
CA LEU A 449 -12.89 2.51 -14.03
C LEU A 449 -14.02 1.72 -13.36
N ALA A 450 -14.25 0.46 -13.76
CA ALA A 450 -15.20 -0.43 -13.14
C ALA A 450 -14.48 -1.66 -12.54
N LEU A 451 -13.66 -1.41 -11.52
CA LEU A 451 -13.34 -2.35 -10.45
C LEU A 451 -13.11 -1.54 -9.17
#